data_AF-Q2FVB9-F1
#
_entry.id   AF-Q2FVB9-F1
#
_cell.length_a   1.000
_cell.length_b   1.000
_cell.length_c   1.000
_cell.angle_alpha   90.00
_cell.angle_beta   90.00
_cell.angle_gamma   90.00
#
_symmetry.space_group_name_H-M   'P 1'
#
loop_
_entity.id
_entity.type
_entity.pdbx_description
1 polymer ?
#
loop_
_entity_poly.entity_id
_entity_poly.type
_entity_poly.pdbx_seq_one_letter_code
_entity_poly.pdbx_strand_id
1 'polypeptide(L)'
;MKEKRTNVRWMFALAFFFIGVIAYMDRANISYIAKQMMDDLGMTKPQFGLLASFFSLGYALMQVPSGMLAEKFGPRKMITIALVWWSAFTILTGMIKNHGLIYLVRFLFGVGEAPMYPSNAVFNSFWFSKNEKGRASSALLAGSYFGPVLAPIVTIAIVNAFNWQAVFYIFGAVGILMAVLWAIIAKDLPEQHRMVNEAEKRFIMENRDIVATEKSSPPWNDFFKRFSFYAIAIQYFVVQFIITLFLIWLPTYLTEVFHVNFKEMSISSLPWLLMFFLILSAGAISDRVLGLGRSKFVARGVIAIAGFIVFAVSIIFAVRTGNLYVSIFWLSLGLGGIGISMGMSWAAATDLGRNFSGTVSGWMNLWGNIGALISPLLAGLFVEHLGWTMTFQLLIVPAVIAVIMWFYVKPDQPLIVSDDKAIEK
;
A
#
# COMPACT_ATOMS: atom_id res chain seq x y z
N MET A 1 28.77 11.43 32.26
CA MET A 1 27.69 10.47 31.93
C MET A 1 27.26 10.75 30.49
N LYS A 2 27.31 9.78 29.56
CA LYS A 2 26.78 10.03 28.19
C LYS A 2 25.26 10.21 28.30
N GLU A 3 24.76 11.37 27.90
CA GLU A 3 23.33 11.69 27.92
C GLU A 3 22.53 10.64 27.10
N LYS A 4 21.42 10.15 27.65
CA LYS A 4 20.54 9.20 26.95
C LYS A 4 19.70 9.93 25.89
N ARG A 5 19.48 9.30 24.74
CA ARG A 5 18.71 9.84 23.61
C ARG A 5 17.22 9.96 23.96
N THR A 6 16.53 11.01 23.53
CA THR A 6 15.09 11.20 23.78
C THR A 6 14.17 10.33 22.90
N ASN A 7 14.67 9.80 21.78
CA ASN A 7 13.97 8.91 20.85
C ASN A 7 12.71 9.51 20.20
N VAL A 8 12.68 10.84 20.03
CA VAL A 8 11.56 11.56 19.43
C VAL A 8 11.27 11.10 18.00
N ARG A 9 12.29 10.66 17.24
CA ARG A 9 12.09 10.13 15.88
C ARG A 9 11.05 8.99 15.85
N TRP A 10 10.99 8.15 16.87
CA TRP A 10 10.03 7.04 16.95
C TRP A 10 8.60 7.49 17.22
N MET A 11 8.40 8.65 17.85
CA MET A 11 7.07 9.28 17.94
C MET A 11 6.55 9.65 16.53
N PHE A 12 7.42 10.13 15.64
CA PHE A 12 7.04 10.39 14.24
C PHE A 12 6.79 9.10 13.46
N ALA A 13 7.55 8.02 13.70
CA ALA A 13 7.21 6.70 13.13
C ALA A 13 5.79 6.27 13.53
N LEU A 14 5.42 6.47 14.80
CA LEU A 14 4.06 6.20 15.29
C LEU A 14 3.01 7.13 14.66
N ALA A 15 3.32 8.41 14.47
CA ALA A 15 2.44 9.33 13.75
C ALA A 15 2.20 8.88 12.30
N PHE A 16 3.25 8.44 11.60
CA PHE A 16 3.12 7.87 10.25
C PHE A 16 2.34 6.55 10.24
N PHE A 17 2.46 5.71 11.26
CA PHE A 17 1.60 4.54 11.41
C PHE A 17 0.13 4.95 11.43
N PHE A 18 -0.26 5.92 12.27
CA PHE A 18 -1.65 6.38 12.32
C PHE A 18 -2.10 7.06 11.02
N ILE A 19 -1.23 7.83 10.36
CA ILE A 19 -1.51 8.37 9.01
C ILE A 19 -1.83 7.22 8.04
N GLY A 20 -1.02 6.16 8.02
CA GLY A 20 -1.26 4.98 7.20
C GLY A 20 -2.58 4.26 7.52
N VAL A 21 -2.90 4.11 8.82
CA VAL A 21 -4.18 3.52 9.25
C VAL A 21 -5.36 4.29 8.69
N ILE A 22 -5.42 5.62 8.90
CA ILE A 22 -6.53 6.44 8.42
C ILE A 22 -6.60 6.44 6.90
N ALA A 23 -5.45 6.52 6.22
CA ALA A 23 -5.37 6.53 4.75
C ALA A 23 -6.00 5.29 4.14
N TYR A 24 -5.64 4.11 4.64
CA TYR A 24 -6.18 2.87 4.10
C TYR A 24 -7.55 2.50 4.65
N MET A 25 -7.92 3.00 5.84
CA MET A 25 -9.32 2.96 6.26
C MET A 25 -10.17 3.76 5.30
N ASP A 26 -9.81 4.98 4.92
CA ASP A 26 -10.58 5.77 3.94
C ASP A 26 -10.75 5.05 2.60
N ARG A 27 -9.69 4.40 2.10
CA ARG A 27 -9.77 3.57 0.89
C ARG A 27 -10.73 2.39 1.05
N ALA A 28 -10.75 1.77 2.23
CA ALA A 28 -11.60 0.62 2.52
C ALA A 28 -13.05 1.02 2.88
N ASN A 29 -13.27 2.19 3.47
CA ASN A 29 -14.58 2.63 3.96
C ASN A 29 -15.65 2.59 2.87
N ILE A 30 -15.29 3.02 1.65
CA ILE A 30 -16.20 3.03 0.52
C ILE A 30 -16.73 1.64 0.15
N SER A 31 -15.95 0.56 0.36
CA SER A 31 -16.39 -0.80 0.01
C SER A 31 -17.46 -1.33 0.96
N TYR A 32 -17.45 -0.89 2.21
CA TYR A 32 -18.46 -1.28 3.21
C TYR A 32 -19.81 -0.58 3.00
N ILE A 33 -19.78 0.63 2.46
CA ILE A 33 -20.99 1.42 2.14
C ILE A 33 -21.38 1.31 0.66
N ALA A 34 -20.75 0.42 -0.09
CA ALA A 34 -20.90 0.32 -1.54
C ALA A 34 -22.36 0.19 -1.96
N LYS A 35 -23.12 -0.70 -1.30
CA LYS A 35 -24.53 -0.93 -1.58
C LYS A 35 -25.37 0.33 -1.34
N GLN A 36 -25.26 0.92 -0.15
CA GLN A 36 -26.01 2.14 0.21
C GLN A 36 -25.69 3.29 -0.75
N MET A 37 -24.42 3.45 -1.11
CA MET A 37 -23.98 4.49 -2.02
C MET A 37 -24.46 4.25 -3.46
N MET A 38 -24.43 3.00 -3.94
CA MET A 38 -24.96 2.64 -5.25
C MET A 38 -26.48 2.83 -5.31
N ASP A 39 -27.20 2.44 -4.26
CA ASP A 39 -28.67 2.58 -4.17
C ASP A 39 -29.08 4.07 -4.12
N ASP A 40 -28.45 4.87 -3.25
CA ASP A 40 -28.78 6.30 -3.06
C ASP A 40 -28.45 7.16 -4.28
N LEU A 41 -27.38 6.80 -4.99
CA LEU A 41 -26.96 7.54 -6.16
C LEU A 41 -27.59 6.95 -7.43
N GLY A 42 -27.90 5.66 -7.50
CA GLY A 42 -28.34 4.96 -8.71
C GLY A 42 -27.16 4.52 -9.60
N MET A 43 -26.05 4.07 -9.00
CA MET A 43 -24.86 3.63 -9.72
C MET A 43 -24.88 2.12 -10.03
N THR A 44 -24.36 1.75 -11.20
CA THR A 44 -24.04 0.35 -11.53
C THR A 44 -22.72 -0.08 -10.90
N LYS A 45 -22.44 -1.40 -10.89
CA LYS A 45 -21.17 -1.93 -10.37
C LYS A 45 -19.93 -1.39 -11.10
N PRO A 46 -19.90 -1.32 -12.45
CA PRO A 46 -18.79 -0.68 -13.17
C PRO A 46 -18.62 0.80 -12.80
N GLN A 47 -19.72 1.55 -12.65
CA GLN A 47 -19.69 2.96 -12.24
C GLN A 47 -19.12 3.11 -10.82
N PHE A 48 -19.52 2.25 -9.88
CA PHE A 48 -18.94 2.22 -8.54
C PHE A 48 -17.44 1.88 -8.58
N GLY A 49 -17.05 0.88 -9.38
CA GLY A 49 -15.66 0.50 -9.61
C GLY A 49 -14.81 1.66 -10.13
N LEU A 50 -15.37 2.49 -11.03
CA LEU A 50 -14.68 3.68 -11.55
C LEU A 50 -14.28 4.67 -10.44
N LEU A 51 -15.00 4.76 -9.32
CA LEU A 51 -14.63 5.63 -8.21
C LEU A 51 -13.25 5.27 -7.64
N ALA A 52 -12.98 3.97 -7.47
CA ALA A 52 -11.69 3.48 -7.01
C ALA A 52 -10.63 3.57 -8.12
N SER A 53 -11.01 3.39 -9.39
CA SER A 53 -10.10 3.56 -10.53
C SER A 53 -9.62 5.01 -10.69
N PHE A 54 -10.51 5.99 -10.62
CA PHE A 54 -10.17 7.41 -10.70
C PHE A 54 -9.30 7.84 -9.52
N PHE A 55 -9.59 7.32 -8.32
CA PHE A 55 -8.70 7.46 -7.18
C PHE A 55 -7.29 6.96 -7.47
N SER A 56 -7.16 5.70 -7.89
CA SER A 56 -5.87 5.10 -8.23
C SER A 56 -5.15 5.86 -9.35
N LEU A 57 -5.88 6.44 -10.31
CA LEU A 57 -5.32 7.28 -11.37
C LEU A 57 -4.70 8.56 -10.81
N GLY A 58 -5.44 9.32 -10.00
CA GLY A 58 -4.92 10.54 -9.37
C GLY A 58 -3.72 10.24 -8.47
N TYR A 59 -3.81 9.15 -7.70
CA TYR A 59 -2.73 8.68 -6.85
C TYR A 59 -1.47 8.34 -7.67
N ALA A 60 -1.60 7.53 -8.73
CA ALA A 60 -0.49 7.08 -9.56
C ALA A 60 0.23 8.24 -10.27
N LEU A 61 -0.54 9.14 -10.90
CA LEU A 61 0.01 10.29 -11.63
C LEU A 61 0.79 11.24 -10.71
N MET A 62 0.37 11.36 -9.45
CA MET A 62 0.94 12.31 -8.52
C MET A 62 2.10 11.72 -7.67
N GLN A 63 2.36 10.41 -7.68
CA GLN A 63 3.44 9.83 -6.87
C GLN A 63 4.83 10.37 -7.20
N VAL A 64 5.19 10.43 -8.49
CA VAL A 64 6.52 10.93 -8.90
C VAL A 64 6.67 12.44 -8.63
N PRO A 65 5.73 13.31 -9.08
CA PRO A 65 5.77 14.72 -8.72
C PRO A 65 5.80 14.96 -7.20
N SER A 66 5.08 14.16 -6.42
CA SER A 66 5.06 14.30 -4.95
C SER A 66 6.42 14.06 -4.31
N GLY A 67 7.20 13.10 -4.81
CA GLY A 67 8.57 12.88 -4.35
C GLY A 67 9.45 14.10 -4.57
N MET A 68 9.41 14.66 -5.78
CA MET A 68 10.17 15.87 -6.14
C MET A 68 9.74 17.07 -5.27
N LEU A 69 8.44 17.23 -5.03
CA LEU A 69 7.90 18.30 -4.20
C LEU A 69 8.28 18.12 -2.72
N ALA A 70 8.32 16.89 -2.21
CA ALA A 70 8.75 16.59 -0.84
C ALA A 70 10.24 16.88 -0.62
N GLU A 71 11.09 16.58 -1.60
CA GLU A 71 12.50 16.95 -1.58
C GLU A 71 12.69 18.47 -1.63
N LYS A 72 11.90 19.17 -2.46
CA LYS A 72 12.01 20.63 -2.64
C LYS A 72 11.44 21.44 -1.48
N PHE A 73 10.26 21.08 -0.98
CA PHE A 73 9.51 21.87 0.00
C PHE A 73 9.58 21.33 1.42
N GLY A 74 10.17 20.15 1.61
CA GLY A 74 10.27 19.47 2.89
C GLY A 74 9.04 18.63 3.24
N PRO A 75 9.24 17.53 3.98
CA PRO A 75 8.18 16.60 4.36
C PRO A 75 7.11 17.23 5.27
N ARG A 76 7.47 18.19 6.14
CA ARG A 76 6.51 18.87 7.02
C ARG A 76 5.42 19.55 6.21
N LYS A 77 5.83 20.42 5.28
CA LYS A 77 4.91 21.17 4.43
C LYS A 77 4.12 20.23 3.52
N MET A 78 4.79 19.27 2.88
CA MET A 78 4.11 18.36 1.95
C MET A 78 3.09 17.44 2.61
N ILE A 79 3.41 16.84 3.77
CA ILE A 79 2.43 16.04 4.52
C ILE A 79 1.27 16.91 5.03
N THR A 80 1.54 18.15 5.46
CA THR A 80 0.46 19.07 5.88
C THR A 80 -0.51 19.36 4.73
N ILE A 81 0.02 19.72 3.55
CA ILE A 81 -0.80 19.98 2.36
C ILE A 81 -1.56 18.72 1.95
N ALA A 82 -0.89 17.56 1.92
CA ALA A 82 -1.50 16.28 1.59
C ALA A 82 -2.67 15.95 2.52
N LEU A 83 -2.47 16.03 3.84
CA LEU A 83 -3.52 15.76 4.84
C LEU A 83 -4.71 16.72 4.68
N VAL A 84 -4.48 18.02 4.52
CA VAL A 84 -5.57 19.00 4.32
C VAL A 84 -6.34 18.70 3.02
N TRP A 85 -5.61 18.51 1.92
CA TRP A 85 -6.19 18.27 0.60
C TRP A 85 -7.01 16.98 0.59
N TRP A 86 -6.38 15.87 0.97
CA TRP A 86 -7.02 14.55 1.06
C TRP A 86 -8.29 14.63 1.91
N SER A 87 -8.21 15.20 3.11
CA SER A 87 -9.35 15.33 4.02
C SER A 87 -10.49 16.16 3.45
N ALA A 88 -10.18 17.27 2.77
CA ALA A 88 -11.19 18.12 2.13
C ALA A 88 -11.94 17.33 1.05
N PHE A 89 -11.24 16.56 0.22
CA PHE A 89 -11.88 15.72 -0.78
C PHE A 89 -12.57 14.47 -0.20
N THR A 90 -12.16 14.00 0.99
CA THR A 90 -12.92 13.01 1.76
C THR A 90 -14.29 13.59 2.09
N ILE A 91 -14.34 14.77 2.70
CA ILE A 91 -15.61 15.44 3.07
C ILE A 91 -16.48 15.68 1.82
N LEU A 92 -15.88 16.19 0.73
CA LEU A 92 -16.60 16.43 -0.53
C LEU A 92 -17.20 15.14 -1.11
N THR A 93 -16.56 13.98 -0.93
CA THR A 93 -17.11 12.69 -1.36
C THR A 93 -18.46 12.40 -0.69
N GLY A 94 -18.60 12.72 0.60
CA GLY A 94 -19.87 12.58 1.32
C GLY A 94 -20.90 13.67 1.01
N MET A 95 -20.51 14.79 0.39
CA MET A 95 -21.43 15.89 0.05
C MET A 95 -22.03 15.75 -1.36
N ILE A 96 -21.32 15.09 -2.27
CA ILE A 96 -21.74 14.99 -3.67
C ILE A 96 -22.86 13.97 -3.85
N LYS A 97 -23.96 14.43 -4.46
CA LYS A 97 -25.11 13.59 -4.84
C LYS A 97 -25.18 13.29 -6.34
N ASN A 98 -24.27 13.85 -7.14
CA ASN A 98 -24.23 13.69 -8.60
C ASN A 98 -23.09 12.75 -9.01
N HIS A 99 -23.38 11.76 -9.87
CA HIS A 99 -22.41 10.77 -10.34
C HIS A 99 -21.17 11.35 -11.02
N GLY A 100 -21.34 12.33 -11.91
CA GLY A 100 -20.23 12.84 -12.71
C GLY A 100 -19.18 13.55 -11.85
N LEU A 101 -19.64 14.37 -10.90
CA LEU A 101 -18.75 15.15 -10.03
C LEU A 101 -17.98 14.27 -9.04
N ILE A 102 -18.53 13.12 -8.65
CA ILE A 102 -17.86 12.25 -7.68
C ILE A 102 -16.60 11.61 -8.27
N TYR A 103 -16.54 11.35 -9.58
CA TYR A 103 -15.33 10.83 -10.22
C TYR A 103 -14.18 11.84 -10.12
N LEU A 104 -14.46 13.12 -10.36
CA LEU A 104 -13.47 14.19 -10.22
C LEU A 104 -13.01 14.31 -8.77
N VAL A 105 -13.93 14.29 -7.80
CA VAL A 105 -13.56 14.36 -6.38
C VAL A 105 -12.74 13.14 -5.94
N ARG A 106 -13.05 11.94 -6.43
CA ARG A 106 -12.26 10.73 -6.13
C ARG A 106 -10.88 10.78 -6.76
N PHE A 107 -10.75 11.32 -7.97
CA PHE A 107 -9.45 11.61 -8.59
C PHE A 107 -8.63 12.60 -7.75
N LEU A 108 -9.23 13.74 -7.34
CA LEU A 108 -8.54 14.76 -6.55
C LEU A 108 -8.20 14.28 -5.13
N PHE A 109 -9.04 13.42 -4.54
CA PHE A 109 -8.73 12.70 -3.32
C PHE A 109 -7.45 11.85 -3.49
N GLY A 110 -7.33 11.12 -4.62
CA GLY A 110 -6.12 10.34 -4.95
C GLY A 110 -4.87 11.18 -5.11
N VAL A 111 -4.98 12.33 -5.78
CA VAL A 111 -3.89 13.33 -5.89
C VAL A 111 -3.43 13.79 -4.50
N GLY A 112 -4.36 13.98 -3.56
CA GLY A 112 -4.06 14.40 -2.19
C GLY A 112 -3.33 13.37 -1.35
N GLU A 113 -3.64 12.09 -1.54
CA GLU A 113 -3.05 11.00 -0.75
C GLU A 113 -1.68 10.54 -1.27
N ALA A 114 -1.39 10.79 -2.56
CA ALA A 114 -0.14 10.41 -3.22
C ALA A 114 1.16 10.84 -2.52
N PRO A 115 1.27 12.04 -1.92
CA PRO A 115 2.50 12.48 -1.27
C PRO A 115 2.84 11.74 0.02
N MET A 116 1.94 10.93 0.58
CA MET A 116 2.14 10.26 1.87
C MET A 116 3.42 9.42 1.90
N TYR A 117 3.59 8.47 0.98
CA TYR A 117 4.76 7.60 0.95
C TYR A 117 6.06 8.32 0.53
N PRO A 118 6.09 9.12 -0.55
CA PRO A 118 7.30 9.86 -0.91
C PRO A 118 7.75 10.83 0.17
N SER A 119 6.83 11.54 0.82
CA SER A 119 7.17 12.46 1.91
C SER A 119 7.62 11.71 3.16
N ASN A 120 7.07 10.52 3.46
CA ASN A 120 7.61 9.65 4.51
C ASN A 120 9.05 9.21 4.21
N ALA A 121 9.35 8.84 2.97
CA ALA A 121 10.71 8.47 2.58
C ALA A 121 11.71 9.62 2.77
N VAL A 122 11.35 10.84 2.36
CA VAL A 122 12.16 12.05 2.58
C VAL A 122 12.29 12.35 4.08
N PHE A 123 11.20 12.28 4.85
CA PHE A 123 11.25 12.44 6.31
C PHE A 123 12.20 11.44 6.97
N ASN A 124 12.11 10.17 6.59
CA ASN A 124 12.97 9.12 7.14
C ASN A 124 14.44 9.35 6.81
N SER A 125 14.73 9.98 5.66
CA SER A 125 16.10 10.37 5.29
C SER A 125 16.70 11.43 6.22
N PHE A 126 15.86 12.31 6.79
CA PHE A 126 16.28 13.36 7.71
C PHE A 126 16.26 12.94 9.18
N TRP A 127 15.31 12.09 9.58
CA TRP A 127 15.05 11.81 10.99
C TRP A 127 15.60 10.48 11.51
N PHE A 128 16.01 9.57 10.63
CA PHE A 128 16.47 8.24 11.03
C PHE A 128 17.85 7.91 10.48
N SER A 129 18.62 7.18 11.29
CA SER A 129 19.90 6.62 10.87
C SER A 129 19.71 5.57 9.76
N LYS A 130 20.75 5.33 8.97
CA LYS A 130 20.74 4.38 7.83
C LYS A 130 20.11 3.02 8.17
N ASN A 131 20.46 2.45 9.32
CA ASN A 131 19.98 1.14 9.77
C ASN A 131 18.55 1.17 10.35
N GLU A 132 18.03 2.36 10.68
CA GLU A 132 16.67 2.54 11.22
C GLU A 132 15.64 2.89 10.14
N LYS A 133 16.07 3.41 8.97
CA LYS A 133 15.18 3.85 7.89
C LYS A 133 14.19 2.77 7.44
N GLY A 134 14.65 1.53 7.31
CA GLY A 134 13.78 0.40 6.94
C GLY A 134 12.65 0.20 7.95
N ARG A 135 12.98 0.18 9.24
CA ARG A 135 12.01 0.04 10.34
C ARG A 135 11.07 1.25 10.43
N ALA A 136 11.55 2.46 10.16
CA ALA A 136 10.74 3.66 10.10
C ALA A 136 9.72 3.60 8.95
N SER A 137 10.15 3.20 7.75
CA SER A 137 9.26 3.02 6.59
C SER A 137 8.23 1.91 6.82
N SER A 138 8.60 0.86 7.56
CA SER A 138 7.67 -0.20 7.95
C SER A 138 6.54 0.30 8.85
N ALA A 139 6.70 1.39 9.60
CA ALA A 139 5.64 1.91 10.46
C ALA A 139 4.45 2.44 9.64
N LEU A 140 4.71 3.24 8.60
CA LEU A 140 3.68 3.69 7.67
C LEU A 140 2.99 2.50 6.99
N LEU A 141 3.79 1.57 6.46
CA LEU A 141 3.27 0.37 5.79
C LEU A 141 2.41 -0.49 6.72
N ALA A 142 2.86 -0.72 7.96
CA ALA A 142 2.09 -1.46 8.96
C ALA A 142 0.73 -0.79 9.20
N GLY A 143 0.71 0.54 9.33
CA GLY A 143 -0.53 1.30 9.46
C GLY A 143 -1.45 1.09 8.26
N SER A 144 -0.91 1.23 7.05
CA SER A 144 -1.64 1.01 5.79
C SER A 144 -2.31 -0.36 5.70
N TYR A 145 -1.64 -1.44 6.12
CA TYR A 145 -2.26 -2.78 6.08
C TYR A 145 -3.15 -3.07 7.29
N PHE A 146 -2.98 -2.36 8.39
CA PHE A 146 -3.86 -2.46 9.54
C PHE A 146 -5.17 -1.68 9.34
N GLY A 147 -5.16 -0.63 8.53
CA GLY A 147 -6.36 0.17 8.22
C GLY A 147 -7.57 -0.68 7.80
N PRO A 148 -7.47 -1.53 6.76
CA PRO A 148 -8.57 -2.38 6.32
C PRO A 148 -9.08 -3.39 7.36
N VAL A 149 -8.27 -3.71 8.38
CA VAL A 149 -8.68 -4.54 9.53
C VAL A 149 -9.68 -3.80 10.41
N LEU A 150 -9.42 -2.52 10.70
CA LEU A 150 -10.27 -1.68 11.54
C LEU A 150 -11.46 -1.07 10.78
N ALA A 151 -11.31 -0.85 9.47
CA ALA A 151 -12.28 -0.19 8.61
C ALA A 151 -13.72 -0.67 8.78
N PRO A 152 -14.06 -1.98 8.75
CA PRO A 152 -15.44 -2.42 8.91
C PRO A 152 -15.98 -2.10 10.31
N ILE A 153 -15.19 -2.31 11.36
CA ILE A 153 -15.64 -2.07 12.75
C ILE A 153 -16.02 -0.60 12.93
N VAL A 154 -15.16 0.31 12.48
CA VAL A 154 -15.38 1.76 12.62
C VAL A 154 -16.46 2.25 11.67
N THR A 155 -16.46 1.80 10.41
CA THR A 155 -17.46 2.20 9.41
C THR A 155 -18.85 1.76 9.83
N ILE A 156 -19.01 0.51 10.29
CA ILE A 156 -20.30 -0.02 10.76
C ILE A 156 -20.81 0.78 11.95
N ALA A 157 -19.94 1.10 12.92
CA ALA A 157 -20.31 1.90 14.09
C ALA A 157 -20.82 3.30 13.69
N ILE A 158 -20.13 3.97 12.77
CA ILE A 158 -20.52 5.29 12.27
C ILE A 158 -21.85 5.22 11.53
N VAL A 159 -22.00 4.27 10.61
CA VAL A 159 -23.22 4.12 9.80
C VAL A 159 -24.42 3.74 10.65
N ASN A 160 -24.26 2.95 11.71
CA ASN A 160 -25.36 2.61 12.61
C ASN A 160 -25.80 3.79 13.48
N ALA A 161 -24.87 4.68 13.85
CA ALA A 161 -25.17 5.87 14.65
C ALA A 161 -25.69 7.05 13.81
N PHE A 162 -25.31 7.10 12.53
CA PHE A 162 -25.60 8.18 11.60
C PHE A 162 -26.06 7.62 10.24
N ASN A 163 -25.55 8.17 9.13
CA ASN A 163 -25.72 7.66 7.77
C ASN A 163 -24.35 7.45 7.12
N TRP A 164 -24.29 6.83 5.94
CA TRP A 164 -23.02 6.54 5.25
C TRP A 164 -22.20 7.78 4.91
N GLN A 165 -22.83 8.93 4.67
CA GLN A 165 -22.12 10.19 4.43
C GLN A 165 -21.28 10.62 5.64
N ALA A 166 -21.72 10.28 6.86
CA ALA A 166 -21.01 10.62 8.09
C ALA A 166 -19.64 9.93 8.17
N VAL A 167 -19.44 8.80 7.50
CA VAL A 167 -18.13 8.14 7.41
C VAL A 167 -17.12 9.09 6.78
N PHE A 168 -17.48 9.71 5.66
CA PHE A 168 -16.61 10.68 4.98
C PHE A 168 -16.40 11.96 5.78
N TYR A 169 -17.42 12.45 6.47
CA TYR A 169 -17.30 13.66 7.29
C TYR A 169 -16.40 13.44 8.51
N ILE A 170 -16.57 12.33 9.22
CA ILE A 170 -15.78 12.00 10.41
C ILE A 170 -14.32 11.75 10.02
N PHE A 171 -14.06 10.94 8.99
CA PHE A 171 -12.69 10.67 8.55
C PHE A 171 -12.00 11.92 7.99
N GLY A 172 -12.73 12.75 7.24
CA GLY A 172 -12.22 14.04 6.83
C GLY A 172 -11.89 14.95 8.02
N ALA A 173 -12.74 15.02 9.05
CA ALA A 173 -12.45 15.78 10.25
C ALA A 173 -11.23 15.25 11.02
N VAL A 174 -11.08 13.92 11.14
CA VAL A 174 -9.91 13.27 11.74
C VAL A 174 -8.65 13.61 10.95
N GLY A 175 -8.69 13.56 9.62
CA GLY A 175 -7.56 13.93 8.77
C GLY A 175 -7.17 15.41 8.88
N ILE A 176 -8.13 16.34 8.98
CA ILE A 176 -7.86 17.76 9.26
C ILE A 176 -7.22 17.93 10.64
N LEU A 177 -7.73 17.23 11.68
CA LEU A 177 -7.13 17.27 13.01
C LEU A 177 -5.67 16.78 12.97
N MET A 178 -5.40 15.69 12.25
CA MET A 178 -4.06 15.19 12.04
C MET A 178 -3.17 16.18 11.28
N ALA A 179 -3.72 16.89 10.30
CA ALA A 179 -3.00 17.95 9.58
C ALA A 179 -2.59 19.09 10.52
N VAL A 180 -3.49 19.53 11.40
CA VAL A 180 -3.22 20.58 12.40
C VAL A 180 -2.15 20.12 13.39
N LEU A 181 -2.30 18.92 13.94
CA LEU A 181 -1.31 18.35 14.88
C LEU A 181 0.06 18.21 14.20
N TRP A 182 0.11 17.71 12.97
CA TRP A 182 1.35 17.59 12.20
C TRP A 182 1.97 18.95 11.91
N ALA A 183 1.19 19.94 11.48
CA ALA A 183 1.67 21.29 11.19
C ALA A 183 2.32 21.96 12.40
N ILE A 184 1.78 21.73 13.60
CA ILE A 184 2.28 22.28 14.86
C ILE A 184 3.53 21.52 15.34
N ILE A 185 3.47 20.18 15.38
CA ILE A 185 4.47 19.32 16.03
C ILE A 185 5.66 19.02 15.12
N ALA A 186 5.42 18.70 13.85
CA ALA A 186 6.48 18.22 12.96
C ALA A 186 7.46 19.33 12.57
N LYS A 187 8.73 18.94 12.39
CA LYS A 187 9.81 19.76 11.80
C LYS A 187 10.49 18.95 10.71
N ASP A 188 11.00 19.63 9.68
CA ASP A 188 11.70 18.94 8.60
C ASP A 188 12.99 18.30 9.10
N LEU A 189 13.68 19.00 10.01
CA LEU A 189 14.96 18.60 10.57
C LEU A 189 14.87 18.42 12.10
N PRO A 190 15.41 17.33 12.69
CA PRO A 190 15.45 17.13 14.14
C PRO A 190 16.21 18.23 14.88
N GLU A 191 17.16 18.91 14.23
CA GLU A 191 17.88 20.07 14.77
C GLU A 191 16.93 21.22 15.14
N GLN A 192 15.79 21.34 14.45
CA GLN A 192 14.78 22.36 14.67
C GLN A 192 13.74 21.97 15.73
N HIS A 193 13.81 20.74 16.25
CA HIS A 193 12.78 20.20 17.14
C HIS A 193 13.20 20.29 18.61
N ARG A 194 12.41 21.03 19.40
CA ARG A 194 12.73 21.37 20.80
C ARG A 194 12.89 20.16 21.73
N MET A 195 12.20 19.05 21.47
CA MET A 195 12.28 17.84 22.30
C MET A 195 13.45 16.91 21.93
N VAL A 196 14.16 17.17 20.82
CA VAL A 196 15.30 16.33 20.42
C VAL A 196 16.54 16.84 21.15
N ASN A 197 17.12 16.02 22.01
CA ASN A 197 18.34 16.40 22.72
C ASN A 197 19.60 16.22 21.87
N GLU A 198 20.71 16.80 22.31
CA GLU A 198 21.98 16.78 21.57
C GLU A 198 22.51 15.35 21.36
N ALA A 199 22.24 14.42 22.27
CA ALA A 199 22.59 13.01 22.10
C ALA A 199 21.85 12.34 20.93
N GLU A 200 20.57 12.63 20.74
CA GLU A 200 19.81 12.12 19.60
C GLU A 200 20.20 12.83 18.29
N LYS A 201 20.39 14.16 18.30
CA LYS A 201 20.85 14.91 17.12
C LYS A 201 22.18 14.36 16.60
N ARG A 202 23.18 14.21 17.48
CA ARG A 202 24.50 13.63 17.12
C ARG A 202 24.34 12.24 16.53
N PHE A 203 23.57 11.36 17.17
CA PHE A 203 23.35 10.01 16.66
C PHE A 203 22.73 10.00 15.26
N ILE A 204 21.73 10.85 15.00
CA ILE A 204 21.11 10.93 13.68
C ILE A 204 22.14 11.47 12.68
N MET A 205 22.78 12.60 12.96
CA MET A 205 23.70 13.29 12.04
C MET A 205 24.94 12.45 11.69
N GLU A 206 25.56 11.79 12.68
CA GLU A 206 26.73 10.92 12.46
C GLU A 206 26.39 9.69 11.60
N ASN A 207 25.12 9.27 11.60
CA ASN A 207 24.64 8.09 10.88
C ASN A 207 23.67 8.43 9.74
N ARG A 208 23.63 9.71 9.33
CA ARG A 208 22.86 10.16 8.16
C ARG A 208 23.69 9.90 6.91
N ASP A 209 23.12 9.19 5.95
CA ASP A 209 23.43 9.47 4.56
C ASP A 209 22.78 10.82 4.24
N ILE A 210 23.49 11.95 4.42
CA ILE A 210 23.08 13.19 3.75
C ILE A 210 23.30 12.90 2.27
N VAL A 211 22.22 12.95 1.49
CA VAL A 211 22.17 12.56 0.07
C VAL A 211 23.00 13.55 -0.77
N ALA A 212 24.31 13.50 -0.59
CA ALA A 212 25.31 13.98 -1.53
C ALA A 212 25.94 12.77 -2.24
N THR A 213 25.20 11.66 -2.38
CA THR A 213 25.52 10.73 -3.45
C THR A 213 25.25 11.51 -4.73
N GLU A 214 26.30 11.77 -5.51
CA GLU A 214 26.20 11.92 -6.96
C GLU A 214 25.39 10.72 -7.45
N LYS A 215 24.06 10.84 -7.45
CA LYS A 215 23.19 9.82 -8.01
C LYS A 215 23.49 9.89 -9.50
N SER A 216 24.33 8.97 -9.96
CA SER A 216 24.49 8.70 -11.37
C SER A 216 23.10 8.58 -11.98
N SER A 217 22.92 9.14 -13.18
CA SER A 217 21.64 9.01 -13.86
C SER A 217 21.31 7.52 -14.02
N PRO A 218 20.08 7.07 -13.68
CA PRO A 218 19.72 5.67 -13.82
C PRO A 218 19.94 5.19 -15.26
N PRO A 219 20.65 4.08 -15.51
CA PRO A 219 20.91 3.58 -16.85
C PRO A 219 19.67 2.84 -17.39
N TRP A 220 18.63 3.60 -17.73
CA TRP A 220 17.34 3.09 -18.19
C TRP A 220 17.46 2.09 -19.35
N ASN A 221 18.38 2.34 -20.28
CA ASN A 221 18.63 1.44 -21.40
C ASN A 221 19.07 0.04 -20.95
N ASP A 222 19.84 -0.07 -19.86
CA ASP A 222 20.28 -1.37 -19.35
C ASP A 222 19.19 -2.07 -18.54
N PHE A 223 18.33 -1.30 -17.85
CA PHE A 223 17.13 -1.84 -17.22
C PHE A 223 16.17 -2.43 -18.26
N PHE A 224 15.88 -1.70 -19.34
CA PHE A 224 14.96 -2.15 -20.39
C PHE A 224 15.48 -3.35 -21.21
N LYS A 225 16.78 -3.63 -21.21
CA LYS A 225 17.35 -4.84 -21.83
C LYS A 225 17.09 -6.11 -21.01
N ARG A 226 16.86 -5.98 -19.69
CA ARG A 226 16.74 -7.13 -18.79
C ARG A 226 15.28 -7.50 -18.55
N PHE A 227 14.92 -8.73 -18.91
CA PHE A 227 13.56 -9.22 -18.71
C PHE A 227 13.11 -9.20 -17.23
N SER A 228 14.05 -9.35 -16.29
CA SER A 228 13.80 -9.24 -14.84
C SER A 228 13.18 -7.89 -14.42
N PHE A 229 13.46 -6.80 -15.15
CA PHE A 229 12.88 -5.48 -14.91
C PHE A 229 11.38 -5.43 -15.26
N TYR A 230 10.95 -6.16 -16.29
CA TYR A 230 9.53 -6.32 -16.62
C TYR A 230 8.87 -7.35 -15.70
N ALA A 231 9.55 -8.46 -15.41
CA ALA A 231 9.03 -9.52 -14.56
C ALA A 231 8.66 -9.03 -13.15
N ILE A 232 9.52 -8.19 -12.52
CA ILE A 232 9.23 -7.62 -11.19
C ILE A 232 8.00 -6.69 -11.22
N ALA A 233 7.80 -5.96 -12.33
CA ALA A 233 6.66 -5.08 -12.52
C ALA A 233 5.36 -5.85 -12.77
N ILE A 234 5.36 -6.85 -13.66
CA ILE A 234 4.18 -7.65 -14.00
C ILE A 234 3.67 -8.41 -12.78
N GLN A 235 4.55 -9.06 -12.01
CA GLN A 235 4.09 -9.77 -10.81
C GLN A 235 3.50 -8.81 -9.76
N TYR A 236 4.05 -7.59 -9.62
CA TYR A 236 3.54 -6.61 -8.65
C TYR A 236 2.25 -5.94 -9.11
N PHE A 237 2.07 -5.76 -10.43
CA PHE A 237 0.79 -5.43 -11.03
C PHE A 237 -0.27 -6.42 -10.54
N VAL A 238 0.01 -7.73 -10.58
CA VAL A 238 -0.93 -8.77 -10.14
C VAL A 238 -1.19 -8.71 -8.64
N VAL A 239 -0.14 -8.53 -7.81
CA VAL A 239 -0.29 -8.34 -6.36
C VAL A 239 -1.30 -7.23 -6.07
N GLN A 240 -1.08 -6.04 -6.66
CA GLN A 240 -1.93 -4.88 -6.39
C GLN A 240 -3.29 -4.97 -7.07
N PHE A 241 -3.39 -5.65 -8.21
CA PHE A 241 -4.66 -5.96 -8.85
C PHE A 241 -5.55 -6.78 -7.91
N ILE A 242 -5.01 -7.85 -7.32
CA ILE A 242 -5.75 -8.71 -6.38
C ILE A 242 -6.11 -7.94 -5.11
N ILE A 243 -5.12 -7.29 -4.47
CA ILE A 243 -5.36 -6.53 -3.23
C ILE A 243 -6.47 -5.51 -3.43
N THR A 244 -6.42 -4.74 -4.52
CA THR A 244 -7.40 -3.68 -4.76
C THR A 244 -8.78 -4.24 -5.06
N LEU A 245 -8.86 -5.38 -5.77
CA LEU A 245 -10.14 -6.06 -6.01
C LEU A 245 -10.81 -6.40 -4.68
N PHE A 246 -10.07 -7.08 -3.80
CA PHE A 246 -10.60 -7.46 -2.49
C PHE A 246 -10.91 -6.23 -1.64
N LEU A 247 -10.09 -5.19 -1.69
CA LEU A 247 -10.30 -3.96 -0.92
C LEU A 247 -11.63 -3.30 -1.27
N ILE A 248 -12.00 -3.31 -2.56
CA ILE A 248 -13.20 -2.64 -3.07
C ILE A 248 -14.44 -3.55 -3.08
N TRP A 249 -14.27 -4.84 -3.34
CA TRP A 249 -15.40 -5.72 -3.66
C TRP A 249 -15.67 -6.84 -2.64
N LEU A 250 -14.78 -7.08 -1.68
CA LEU A 250 -14.98 -8.15 -0.68
C LEU A 250 -16.30 -7.99 0.11
N PRO A 251 -16.66 -6.81 0.65
CA PRO A 251 -17.90 -6.69 1.43
C PRO A 251 -19.15 -6.91 0.56
N THR A 252 -19.13 -6.41 -0.68
CA THR A 252 -20.21 -6.61 -1.66
C THR A 252 -20.34 -8.09 -2.02
N TYR A 253 -19.23 -8.80 -2.23
CA TYR A 253 -19.23 -10.25 -2.44
C TYR A 253 -19.91 -11.00 -1.29
N LEU A 254 -19.54 -10.70 -0.05
CA LEU A 254 -20.13 -11.35 1.13
C LEU A 254 -21.62 -11.05 1.28
N THR A 255 -22.04 -9.83 0.95
CA THR A 255 -23.44 -9.41 0.96
C THR A 255 -24.27 -10.13 -0.11
N GLU A 256 -23.74 -10.24 -1.33
CA GLU A 256 -24.51 -10.79 -2.45
C GLU A 256 -24.51 -12.33 -2.49
N VAL A 257 -23.42 -12.98 -2.09
CA VAL A 257 -23.28 -14.44 -2.16
C VAL A 257 -23.72 -15.13 -0.86
N PHE A 258 -23.37 -14.55 0.29
CA PHE A 258 -23.65 -15.16 1.60
C PHE A 258 -24.71 -14.41 2.40
N HIS A 259 -25.31 -13.35 1.85
CA HIS A 259 -26.33 -12.53 2.51
C HIS A 259 -25.87 -11.98 3.86
N VAL A 260 -24.57 -11.70 4.01
CA VAL A 260 -24.02 -11.11 5.23
C VAL A 260 -24.63 -9.74 5.45
N ASN A 261 -25.26 -9.56 6.60
CA ASN A 261 -25.84 -8.28 6.98
C ASN A 261 -24.74 -7.25 7.26
N PHE A 262 -25.06 -5.97 7.03
CA PHE A 262 -24.12 -4.87 7.27
C PHE A 262 -23.52 -4.88 8.70
N LYS A 263 -24.32 -5.24 9.71
CA LYS A 263 -23.87 -5.32 11.12
C LYS A 263 -22.84 -6.41 11.39
N GLU A 264 -22.83 -7.47 10.59
CA GLU A 264 -21.95 -8.64 10.74
C GLU A 264 -20.73 -8.55 9.81
N MET A 265 -20.62 -7.48 9.01
CA MET A 265 -19.58 -7.30 8.02
C MET A 265 -18.17 -7.17 8.62
N SER A 266 -18.03 -7.06 9.95
CA SER A 266 -16.72 -7.14 10.64
C SER A 266 -15.98 -8.45 10.38
N ILE A 267 -16.67 -9.51 9.94
CA ILE A 267 -16.02 -10.76 9.53
C ILE A 267 -15.03 -10.57 8.36
N SER A 268 -15.22 -9.53 7.52
CA SER A 268 -14.30 -9.18 6.44
C SER A 268 -12.94 -8.66 6.92
N SER A 269 -12.78 -8.34 8.21
CA SER A 269 -11.49 -7.97 8.80
C SER A 269 -10.50 -9.13 8.79
N LEU A 270 -10.99 -10.38 8.84
CA LEU A 270 -10.13 -11.56 9.05
C LEU A 270 -9.12 -11.76 7.91
N PRO A 271 -9.48 -11.65 6.62
CA PRO A 271 -8.49 -11.74 5.56
C PRO A 271 -7.42 -10.65 5.60
N TRP A 272 -7.81 -9.41 5.92
CA TRP A 272 -6.87 -8.30 6.08
C TRP A 272 -5.96 -8.49 7.27
N LEU A 273 -6.47 -9.06 8.37
CA LEU A 273 -5.70 -9.31 9.59
C LEU A 273 -4.61 -10.35 9.33
N LEU A 274 -4.94 -11.46 8.65
CA LEU A 274 -3.94 -12.46 8.30
C LEU A 274 -2.91 -11.89 7.31
N MET A 275 -3.35 -11.12 6.32
CA MET A 275 -2.46 -10.43 5.39
C MET A 275 -1.49 -9.48 6.11
N PHE A 276 -1.99 -8.67 7.06
CA PHE A 276 -1.18 -7.77 7.87
C PHE A 276 -0.05 -8.51 8.60
N PHE A 277 -0.37 -9.59 9.33
CA PHE A 277 0.64 -10.38 10.04
C PHE A 277 1.64 -11.03 9.08
N LEU A 278 1.16 -11.58 7.97
CA LEU A 278 2.02 -12.27 7.01
C LEU A 278 2.95 -11.32 6.27
N ILE A 279 2.51 -10.12 5.89
CA ILE A 279 3.38 -9.06 5.33
C ILE A 279 4.51 -8.72 6.31
N LEU A 280 4.19 -8.49 7.58
CA LEU A 280 5.18 -8.11 8.59
C LEU A 280 6.17 -9.24 8.87
N SER A 281 5.70 -10.49 8.86
CA SER A 281 6.56 -11.66 9.06
C SER A 281 7.37 -12.06 7.83
N ALA A 282 6.94 -11.69 6.62
CA ALA A 282 7.55 -12.11 5.36
C ALA A 282 9.04 -11.73 5.28
N GLY A 283 9.39 -10.51 5.71
CA GLY A 283 10.79 -10.06 5.77
C GLY A 283 11.65 -10.95 6.68
N ALA A 284 11.16 -11.23 7.89
CA ALA A 284 11.87 -12.09 8.84
C ALA A 284 12.02 -13.54 8.35
N ILE A 285 11.03 -14.07 7.62
CA ILE A 285 11.13 -15.39 6.99
C ILE A 285 12.21 -15.36 5.90
N SER A 286 12.20 -14.35 5.02
CA SER A 286 13.19 -14.18 3.96
C SER A 286 14.62 -14.05 4.51
N ASP A 287 14.81 -13.23 5.53
CA ASP A 287 16.12 -13.01 6.16
C ASP A 287 16.65 -14.27 6.83
N ARG A 288 15.78 -15.08 7.46
CA ARG A 288 16.18 -16.39 7.99
C ARG A 288 16.64 -17.34 6.88
N VAL A 289 15.92 -17.38 5.75
CA VAL A 289 16.31 -18.23 4.61
C VAL A 289 17.64 -17.77 4.00
N LEU A 290 17.89 -16.46 3.90
CA LEU A 290 19.19 -15.91 3.50
C LEU A 290 20.29 -16.26 4.51
N GLY A 291 20.00 -16.19 5.81
CA GLY A 291 20.94 -16.56 6.88
C GLY A 291 21.36 -18.03 6.85
N LEU A 292 20.57 -18.90 6.24
CA LEU A 292 20.91 -20.30 5.96
C LEU A 292 21.80 -20.49 4.72
N GLY A 293 22.30 -19.40 4.11
CA GLY A 293 23.15 -19.44 2.93
C GLY A 293 22.41 -19.80 1.63
N ARG A 294 21.08 -19.70 1.61
CA ARG A 294 20.28 -19.95 0.40
C ARG A 294 20.33 -18.75 -0.53
N SER A 295 20.07 -18.97 -1.82
CA SER A 295 20.03 -17.91 -2.82
C SER A 295 18.89 -16.92 -2.55
N LYS A 296 19.02 -15.70 -3.11
CA LYS A 296 17.97 -14.67 -3.04
C LYS A 296 16.70 -15.13 -3.75
N PHE A 297 16.82 -15.94 -4.81
CA PHE A 297 15.64 -16.55 -5.45
C PHE A 297 14.89 -17.47 -4.50
N VAL A 298 15.58 -18.32 -3.72
CA VAL A 298 14.92 -19.18 -2.73
C VAL A 298 14.31 -18.35 -1.60
N ALA A 299 15.05 -17.35 -1.10
CA ALA A 299 14.58 -16.50 -0.02
C ALA A 299 13.47 -15.52 -0.41
N ARG A 300 13.21 -15.31 -1.71
CA ARG A 300 12.24 -14.29 -2.19
C ARG A 300 11.28 -14.84 -3.23
N GLY A 301 11.81 -15.33 -4.34
CA GLY A 301 11.03 -15.87 -5.45
C GLY A 301 10.22 -17.11 -5.07
N VAL A 302 10.84 -18.13 -4.47
CA VAL A 302 10.12 -19.35 -4.04
C VAL A 302 9.05 -19.03 -3.00
N ILE A 303 9.36 -18.15 -2.05
CA ILE A 303 8.41 -17.69 -1.02
C ILE A 303 7.22 -16.94 -1.68
N ALA A 304 7.48 -16.06 -2.64
CA ALA A 304 6.43 -15.34 -3.35
C ALA A 304 5.58 -16.25 -4.25
N ILE A 305 6.20 -17.24 -4.92
CA ILE A 305 5.50 -18.26 -5.70
C ILE A 305 4.58 -19.07 -4.79
N ALA A 306 5.06 -19.50 -3.62
CA ALA A 306 4.23 -20.20 -2.64
C ALA A 306 3.02 -19.36 -2.22
N GLY A 307 3.20 -18.05 -2.01
CA GLY A 307 2.11 -17.11 -1.73
C GLY A 307 1.05 -17.07 -2.83
N PHE A 308 1.45 -17.01 -4.10
CA PHE A 308 0.52 -17.04 -5.24
C PHE A 308 -0.18 -18.40 -5.42
N ILE A 309 0.52 -19.52 -5.16
CA ILE A 309 -0.08 -20.86 -5.20
C ILE A 309 -1.13 -20.99 -4.09
N VAL A 310 -0.81 -20.56 -2.86
CA VAL A 310 -1.76 -20.54 -1.75
C VAL A 310 -2.97 -19.69 -2.10
N PHE A 311 -2.78 -18.53 -2.74
CA PHE A 311 -3.88 -17.72 -3.25
C PHE A 311 -4.75 -18.48 -4.25
N ALA A 312 -4.16 -19.03 -5.31
CA ALA A 312 -4.91 -19.74 -6.35
C ALA A 312 -5.73 -20.91 -5.80
N VAL A 313 -5.11 -21.75 -4.95
CA VAL A 313 -5.78 -22.88 -4.28
C VAL A 313 -6.91 -22.37 -3.38
N SER A 314 -6.65 -21.33 -2.60
CA SER A 314 -7.64 -20.75 -1.70
C SER A 314 -8.86 -20.22 -2.43
N ILE A 315 -8.67 -19.54 -3.57
CA ILE A 315 -9.78 -19.04 -4.38
C ILE A 315 -10.67 -20.18 -4.89
N ILE A 316 -10.09 -21.30 -5.35
CA ILE A 316 -10.85 -22.46 -5.84
C ILE A 316 -11.81 -22.98 -4.75
N PHE A 317 -11.35 -23.08 -3.50
CA PHE A 317 -12.17 -23.57 -2.39
C PHE A 317 -13.14 -22.49 -1.86
N ALA A 318 -12.71 -21.24 -1.78
CA ALA A 318 -13.50 -20.13 -1.25
C ALA A 318 -14.81 -19.90 -2.02
N VAL A 319 -14.79 -20.08 -3.34
CA VAL A 319 -15.94 -19.80 -4.21
C VAL A 319 -16.86 -21.01 -4.46
N ARG A 320 -16.44 -22.20 -4.03
CA ARG A 320 -17.21 -23.45 -4.20
C ARG A 320 -17.99 -23.84 -2.94
N THR A 321 -17.64 -23.28 -1.80
CA THR A 321 -18.33 -23.54 -0.54
C THR A 321 -19.58 -22.68 -0.41
N GLY A 322 -20.69 -23.28 0.05
CA GLY A 322 -21.88 -22.54 0.49
C GLY A 322 -21.78 -22.03 1.92
N ASN A 323 -20.71 -22.34 2.65
CA ASN A 323 -20.51 -21.92 4.04
C ASN A 323 -19.64 -20.67 4.12
N LEU A 324 -20.21 -19.58 4.67
CA LEU A 324 -19.55 -18.28 4.86
C LEU A 324 -18.19 -18.40 5.57
N TYR A 325 -18.14 -19.11 6.70
CA TYR A 325 -16.93 -19.19 7.52
C TYR A 325 -15.80 -19.96 6.81
N VAL A 326 -16.16 -21.01 6.06
CA VAL A 326 -15.21 -21.74 5.22
C VAL A 326 -14.70 -20.84 4.09
N SER A 327 -15.57 -20.04 3.47
CA SER A 327 -15.15 -19.08 2.43
C SER A 327 -14.18 -18.04 2.99
N ILE A 328 -14.52 -17.41 4.12
CA ILE A 328 -13.67 -16.44 4.81
C ILE A 328 -12.32 -17.04 5.21
N PHE A 329 -12.29 -18.27 5.70
CA PHE A 329 -11.05 -18.98 6.03
C PHE A 329 -10.12 -19.07 4.81
N TRP A 330 -10.65 -19.54 3.68
CA TRP A 330 -9.87 -19.63 2.45
C TRP A 330 -9.48 -18.25 1.90
N LEU A 331 -10.40 -17.28 1.86
CA LEU A 331 -10.06 -15.91 1.44
C LEU A 331 -8.97 -15.29 2.31
N SER A 332 -8.96 -15.60 3.61
CA SER A 332 -7.91 -15.17 4.52
C SER A 332 -6.56 -15.79 4.16
N LEU A 333 -6.51 -17.10 3.96
CA LEU A 333 -5.29 -17.78 3.51
C LEU A 333 -4.79 -17.21 2.18
N GLY A 334 -5.71 -16.94 1.25
CA GLY A 334 -5.37 -16.41 -0.06
C GLY A 334 -4.77 -15.01 -0.01
N LEU A 335 -5.45 -14.06 0.66
CA LEU A 335 -4.91 -12.71 0.84
C LEU A 335 -3.64 -12.70 1.70
N GLY A 336 -3.55 -13.60 2.68
CA GLY A 336 -2.34 -13.89 3.42
C GLY A 336 -1.16 -14.25 2.52
N GLY A 337 -1.37 -15.18 1.59
CA GLY A 337 -0.39 -15.58 0.58
C GLY A 337 0.06 -14.41 -0.31
N ILE A 338 -0.87 -13.58 -0.77
CA ILE A 338 -0.55 -12.37 -1.54
C ILE A 338 0.25 -11.36 -0.70
N GLY A 339 -0.04 -11.24 0.60
CA GLY A 339 0.74 -10.43 1.52
C GLY A 339 2.21 -10.85 1.60
N ILE A 340 2.48 -12.16 1.62
CA ILE A 340 3.84 -12.68 1.55
C ILE A 340 4.51 -12.28 0.23
N SER A 341 3.85 -12.53 -0.91
CA SER A 341 4.38 -12.20 -2.24
C SER A 341 4.67 -10.71 -2.40
N MET A 342 3.84 -9.87 -1.80
CA MET A 342 4.04 -8.42 -1.75
C MET A 342 5.32 -8.03 -1.01
N GLY A 343 5.53 -8.54 0.20
CA GLY A 343 6.76 -8.28 0.95
C GLY A 343 8.01 -8.70 0.18
N MET A 344 7.93 -9.85 -0.50
CA MET A 344 9.03 -10.36 -1.33
C MET A 344 9.30 -9.51 -2.56
N SER A 345 8.28 -8.87 -3.13
CA SER A 345 8.41 -7.97 -4.27
C SER A 345 9.31 -6.78 -3.95
N TRP A 346 9.06 -6.13 -2.80
CA TRP A 346 9.86 -4.98 -2.34
C TRP A 346 11.28 -5.36 -2.01
N ALA A 347 11.47 -6.52 -1.36
CA ALA A 347 12.80 -7.07 -1.17
C ALA A 347 13.45 -7.25 -2.54
N ALA A 348 12.89 -8.06 -3.44
CA ALA A 348 13.46 -8.37 -4.75
C ALA A 348 13.80 -7.14 -5.59
N ALA A 349 12.96 -6.09 -5.57
CA ALA A 349 13.24 -4.82 -6.22
C ALA A 349 14.51 -4.14 -5.65
N THR A 350 14.72 -4.23 -4.34
CA THR A 350 15.93 -3.74 -3.67
C THR A 350 17.18 -4.50 -4.13
N ASP A 351 17.10 -5.83 -4.23
CA ASP A 351 18.21 -6.66 -4.71
C ASP A 351 18.56 -6.41 -6.17
N LEU A 352 17.54 -6.28 -7.02
CA LEU A 352 17.70 -6.04 -8.44
C LEU A 352 18.31 -4.66 -8.72
N GLY A 353 17.86 -3.63 -8.01
CA GLY A 353 18.32 -2.28 -8.22
C GLY A 353 19.65 -1.93 -7.56
N ARG A 354 20.01 -2.56 -6.44
CA ARG A 354 21.18 -2.18 -5.62
C ARG A 354 21.22 -0.66 -5.37
N ASN A 355 22.20 0.03 -5.96
CA ASN A 355 22.37 1.49 -5.89
C ASN A 355 21.17 2.26 -6.48
N PHE A 356 20.41 1.63 -7.38
CA PHE A 356 19.19 2.13 -8.02
C PHE A 356 17.93 1.42 -7.51
N SER A 357 17.98 0.81 -6.31
CA SER A 357 16.83 0.16 -5.67
C SER A 357 15.58 1.04 -5.63
N GLY A 358 15.73 2.34 -5.39
CA GLY A 358 14.64 3.30 -5.44
C GLY A 358 13.99 3.42 -6.82
N THR A 359 14.79 3.47 -7.89
CA THR A 359 14.29 3.53 -9.28
C THR A 359 13.56 2.24 -9.66
N VAL A 360 14.14 1.08 -9.34
CA VAL A 360 13.52 -0.23 -9.64
C VAL A 360 12.23 -0.44 -8.84
N SER A 361 12.24 -0.06 -7.55
CA SER A 361 11.04 -0.10 -6.71
C SER A 361 9.97 0.86 -7.22
N GLY A 362 10.35 2.04 -7.70
CA GLY A 362 9.44 3.00 -8.33
C GLY A 362 8.79 2.45 -9.59
N TRP A 363 9.57 1.81 -10.47
CA TRP A 363 9.04 1.13 -11.67
C TRP A 363 8.07 0.01 -11.32
N MET A 364 8.45 -0.86 -10.38
CA MET A 364 7.58 -1.93 -9.88
C MET A 364 6.27 -1.33 -9.33
N ASN A 365 6.38 -0.31 -8.49
CA ASN A 365 5.25 0.32 -7.83
C ASN A 365 4.31 1.03 -8.83
N LEU A 366 4.83 1.67 -9.88
CA LEU A 366 4.06 2.24 -10.97
C LEU A 366 3.10 1.19 -11.57
N TRP A 367 3.63 0.03 -11.97
CA TRP A 367 2.81 -1.06 -12.51
C TRP A 367 1.85 -1.66 -11.49
N GLY A 368 2.25 -1.71 -10.22
CA GLY A 368 1.34 -2.01 -9.12
C GLY A 368 0.11 -1.08 -9.11
N ASN A 369 0.32 0.23 -9.25
CA ASN A 369 -0.78 1.19 -9.28
C ASN A 369 -1.63 1.08 -10.55
N ILE A 370 -1.05 0.70 -11.70
CA ILE A 370 -1.84 0.39 -12.90
C ILE A 370 -2.74 -0.82 -12.63
N GLY A 371 -2.24 -1.85 -11.94
CA GLY A 371 -3.05 -2.98 -11.47
C GLY A 371 -4.20 -2.54 -10.56
N ALA A 372 -3.91 -1.68 -9.59
CA ALA A 372 -4.90 -1.09 -8.69
C ALA A 372 -5.91 -0.18 -9.40
N LEU A 373 -5.52 0.46 -10.51
CA LEU A 373 -6.40 1.31 -11.31
C LEU A 373 -7.39 0.48 -12.11
N ILE A 374 -6.94 -0.58 -12.75
CA ILE A 374 -7.76 -1.36 -13.67
C ILE A 374 -8.67 -2.35 -12.91
N SER A 375 -8.17 -2.87 -11.78
CA SER A 375 -8.83 -3.94 -11.01
C SER A 375 -10.29 -3.66 -10.62
N PRO A 376 -10.63 -2.52 -9.98
CA PRO A 376 -12.00 -2.27 -9.54
C PRO A 376 -13.02 -2.24 -10.69
N LEU A 377 -12.68 -1.59 -11.80
CA LEU A 377 -13.51 -1.50 -13.00
C LEU A 377 -13.71 -2.88 -13.64
N LEU A 378 -12.62 -3.62 -13.87
CA LEU A 378 -12.71 -4.95 -14.47
C LEU A 378 -13.51 -5.92 -13.61
N ALA A 379 -13.33 -5.89 -12.29
CA ALA A 379 -14.12 -6.70 -11.39
C ALA A 379 -15.61 -6.35 -11.45
N GLY A 380 -15.97 -5.06 -11.49
CA GLY A 380 -17.36 -4.62 -11.67
C GLY A 380 -17.99 -5.16 -12.96
N LEU A 381 -17.27 -5.08 -14.08
CA LEU A 381 -17.71 -5.61 -15.38
C LEU A 381 -17.86 -7.14 -15.37
N PHE A 382 -16.87 -7.86 -14.81
CA PHE A 382 -16.92 -9.33 -14.77
C PHE A 382 -18.02 -9.83 -13.84
N VAL A 383 -18.26 -9.19 -12.69
CA VAL A 383 -19.34 -9.60 -11.79
C VAL A 383 -20.70 -9.40 -12.44
N GLU A 384 -20.90 -8.30 -13.16
CA GLU A 384 -22.17 -8.01 -13.84
C GLU A 384 -22.51 -9.03 -14.94
N HIS A 385 -21.50 -9.50 -15.69
CA HIS A 385 -21.73 -10.40 -16.83
C HIS A 385 -21.50 -11.89 -16.54
N LEU A 386 -20.62 -12.23 -15.58
CA LEU A 386 -20.16 -13.59 -15.32
C LEU A 386 -20.46 -14.07 -13.89
N GLY A 387 -20.84 -13.15 -13.00
CA GLY A 387 -21.04 -13.43 -11.58
C GLY A 387 -19.73 -13.55 -10.77
N TRP A 388 -19.89 -13.64 -9.44
CA TRP A 388 -18.78 -13.64 -8.49
C TRP A 388 -17.85 -14.84 -8.61
N THR A 389 -18.41 -16.04 -8.75
CA THR A 389 -17.64 -17.30 -8.80
C THR A 389 -16.65 -17.27 -9.96
N MET A 390 -17.12 -16.91 -11.16
CA MET A 390 -16.26 -16.82 -12.35
C MET A 390 -15.27 -15.67 -12.22
N THR A 391 -15.69 -14.51 -11.72
CA THR A 391 -14.80 -13.35 -11.52
C THR A 391 -13.62 -13.68 -10.61
N PHE A 392 -13.87 -14.36 -9.49
CA PHE A 392 -12.80 -14.75 -8.58
C PHE A 392 -11.92 -15.84 -9.17
N GLN A 393 -12.49 -16.84 -9.85
CA GLN A 393 -11.71 -17.87 -10.56
C GLN A 393 -10.81 -17.28 -11.64
N LEU A 394 -11.24 -16.23 -12.34
CA LEU A 394 -10.43 -15.52 -13.33
C LEU A 394 -9.17 -14.86 -12.72
N LEU A 395 -9.12 -14.62 -11.39
CA LEU A 395 -7.91 -14.14 -10.72
C LEU A 395 -6.78 -15.18 -10.65
N ILE A 396 -7.09 -16.45 -10.88
CA ILE A 396 -6.09 -17.51 -10.97
C ILE A 396 -5.20 -17.30 -12.20
N VAL A 397 -5.74 -16.79 -13.30
CA VAL A 397 -4.97 -16.53 -14.53
C VAL A 397 -3.81 -15.54 -14.29
N PRO A 398 -4.04 -14.31 -13.80
CA PRO A 398 -2.95 -13.40 -13.49
C PRO A 398 -2.06 -13.92 -12.35
N ALA A 399 -2.59 -14.68 -11.37
CA ALA A 399 -1.75 -15.31 -10.34
C ALA A 399 -0.76 -16.33 -10.93
N VAL A 400 -1.19 -17.15 -11.91
CA VAL A 400 -0.31 -18.06 -12.65
C VAL A 400 0.73 -17.28 -13.46
N ILE A 401 0.32 -16.18 -14.10
CA ILE A 401 1.27 -15.28 -14.80
C ILE A 401 2.31 -14.75 -13.82
N ALA A 402 1.91 -14.32 -12.62
CA ALA A 402 2.83 -13.83 -11.60
C ALA A 402 3.81 -14.92 -11.12
N VAL A 403 3.33 -16.17 -10.94
CA VAL A 403 4.20 -17.33 -10.64
C VAL A 403 5.25 -17.51 -11.74
N ILE A 404 4.84 -17.50 -13.01
CA ILE A 404 5.76 -17.61 -14.15
C ILE A 404 6.78 -16.46 -14.12
N MET A 405 6.31 -15.22 -13.92
CA MET A 405 7.18 -14.04 -13.84
C MET A 405 8.22 -14.14 -12.72
N TRP A 406 7.88 -14.72 -11.56
CA TRP A 406 8.82 -14.88 -10.46
C TRP A 406 10.06 -15.70 -10.82
N PHE A 407 9.95 -16.72 -11.70
CA PHE A 407 11.12 -17.44 -12.23
C PHE A 407 12.07 -16.56 -13.05
N TYR A 408 11.56 -15.45 -13.60
CA TYR A 408 12.32 -14.48 -14.38
C TYR A 408 12.78 -13.25 -13.59
N VAL A 409 12.25 -13.01 -12.39
CA VAL A 409 12.71 -11.91 -11.52
C VAL A 409 14.19 -12.07 -11.17
N LYS A 410 14.66 -13.30 -10.90
CA LYS A 410 16.09 -13.62 -10.66
C LYS A 410 16.81 -12.60 -9.76
N PRO A 411 16.39 -12.43 -8.48
CA PRO A 411 16.97 -11.42 -7.58
C PRO A 411 18.48 -11.64 -7.27
N ASP A 412 19.02 -12.84 -7.57
CA ASP A 412 20.45 -13.12 -7.52
C ASP A 412 21.25 -12.41 -8.62
N GLN A 413 20.60 -11.91 -9.67
CA GLN A 413 21.20 -11.25 -10.83
C GLN A 413 20.76 -9.78 -10.88
N PRO A 414 21.51 -8.87 -10.24
CA PRO A 414 21.23 -7.44 -10.29
C PRO A 414 21.13 -6.92 -11.72
N LEU A 415 20.35 -5.86 -11.91
CA LEU A 415 20.15 -5.27 -13.23
C LEU A 415 21.42 -4.59 -13.76
N ILE A 416 22.28 -4.14 -12.87
CA ILE A 416 23.60 -3.62 -13.19
C ILE A 416 24.61 -4.43 -12.40
N VAL A 417 25.57 -5.01 -13.11
CA VAL A 417 26.77 -5.55 -12.48
C VAL A 417 27.61 -4.33 -12.16
N SER A 418 27.79 -4.02 -10.88
CA SER A 418 28.84 -3.08 -10.49
C SER A 418 30.16 -3.64 -11.02
N ASP A 419 30.89 -2.86 -11.81
CA ASP A 419 32.31 -3.15 -12.05
C ASP A 419 33.06 -2.90 -10.75
N ASP A 420 32.92 -3.82 -9.78
CA ASP A 420 33.72 -3.83 -8.54
C ASP A 420 35.22 -4.10 -8.84
N LYS A 421 35.64 -4.08 -10.11
CA LYS A 421 37.04 -4.05 -10.52
C LYS A 421 37.67 -2.65 -10.52
N ALA A 422 36.92 -1.58 -10.28
CA ALA A 422 37.48 -0.22 -10.21
C ALA A 422 37.93 0.23 -8.81
N ILE A 423 37.79 -0.60 -7.75
CA ILE A 423 38.27 -0.26 -6.39
C ILE A 423 39.53 -1.07 -6.01
N GLU A 424 39.99 -1.99 -6.85
CA GLU A 424 41.31 -2.62 -6.71
C GLU A 424 42.29 -2.09 -7.76
N LYS A 425 42.66 -0.81 -7.64
CA LYS A 425 43.94 -0.19 -8.02
C LYS A 425 43.92 1.27 -7.60
#